data_AF-A0A1B6H2B0-F1
#
_entry.id   AF-A0A1B6H2B0-F1
#
_cell.length_a   1.000
_cell.length_b   1.000
_cell.length_c   1.000
_cell.angle_alpha   90.00
_cell.angle_beta   90.00
_cell.angle_gamma   90.00
#
_symmetry.space_group_name_H-M   'P 1'
#
loop_
_entity.id
_entity.type
_entity.pdbx_description
1 polymer ?
#
loop_
_entity_poly.entity_id
_entity_poly.type
_entity_poly.pdbx_seq_one_letter_code
_entity_poly.pdbx_strand_id
1 'polypeptide(L)'
;TAKFIMAEQQAGKDNGVEAGDPRRLGELAKKSKKLEQELVKKSKKEEELAKKARKEEEIKRKKEEELAKKNKKKEEEKRKVVEEVFTKTRKEDEVMKKKKDGKNDEEKNAENDKQSANEKSTSKSTKIVNKGKTYCQACKKKCSGEVLRVQDKYFHIACFKCTVCKNSLAQGGFFFKDGVYYCTNDYQKQFGTKCANCGLYVEGEVVSALGKTYHQKCFTCARCRQAFPSGERVTYTGKEVLCAKCVQIPVREAQSLQSSPTSTSGTECAGCKEELKEGQALIALDRQWHIWCFKCKACGAVLHGEYMGKDGVPYCEKDYQKQFGVKCAYCSRYISGKVLQAGDNHHFHPTCARCTKCGDPFGDGEEMYLQGGAIWHPRCGPGPTENGTVLNGSVNGH
;
A
#
# COMPACT_ATOMS: atom_id res chain seq x y z
N THR A 1 -10.12 -17.07 13.07
CA THR A 1 -11.39 -17.29 12.35
C THR A 1 -11.75 -16.00 11.63
N ALA A 2 -11.95 -16.02 10.32
CA ALA A 2 -12.38 -14.81 9.60
C ALA A 2 -13.82 -14.47 10.01
N LYS A 3 -14.14 -13.19 10.19
CA LYS A 3 -15.52 -12.77 10.46
C LYS A 3 -16.30 -12.74 9.16
N PHE A 4 -17.44 -13.40 9.17
CA PHE A 4 -18.37 -13.53 8.06
C PHE A 4 -19.48 -12.50 8.27
N ILE A 5 -19.75 -11.65 7.27
CA ILE A 5 -20.88 -10.72 7.28
C ILE A 5 -21.82 -11.17 6.16
N MET A 6 -22.64 -12.18 6.46
CA MET A 6 -23.81 -12.53 5.66
C MET A 6 -24.97 -11.62 6.04
N ALA A 7 -25.79 -11.27 5.06
CA ALA A 7 -27.03 -10.52 5.27
C ALA A 7 -28.15 -11.18 4.44
N GLU A 8 -28.79 -12.18 5.02
CA GLU A 8 -29.99 -12.86 4.48
C GLU A 8 -31.06 -12.95 5.59
N GLN A 9 -32.32 -13.20 5.22
CA GLN A 9 -33.51 -12.84 6.02
C GLN A 9 -34.45 -14.02 6.27
N GLN A 10 -34.99 -14.11 7.51
CA GLN A 10 -36.18 -14.87 7.95
C GLN A 10 -36.19 -16.41 7.69
N ALA A 11 -36.92 -17.27 8.41
CA ALA A 11 -37.69 -17.24 9.66
C ALA A 11 -37.51 -18.63 10.34
N GLY A 12 -37.90 -18.97 11.57
CA GLY A 12 -38.73 -18.30 12.59
C GLY A 12 -39.95 -19.17 12.96
N LYS A 13 -39.88 -19.93 14.07
CA LYS A 13 -41.04 -20.58 14.73
C LYS A 13 -40.75 -21.12 16.15
N ASP A 14 -41.82 -21.14 16.94
CA ASP A 14 -42.17 -22.00 18.09
C ASP A 14 -41.19 -22.21 19.27
N ASN A 15 -41.61 -21.74 20.46
CA ASN A 15 -41.89 -22.60 21.62
C ASN A 15 -42.69 -21.86 22.72
N GLY A 16 -43.38 -22.60 23.59
CA GLY A 16 -44.36 -22.08 24.56
C GLY A 16 -43.77 -21.49 25.85
N VAL A 17 -44.63 -20.87 26.67
CA VAL A 17 -44.27 -20.19 27.93
C VAL A 17 -45.02 -20.81 29.12
N GLU A 18 -44.29 -21.39 30.07
CA GLU A 18 -44.83 -21.76 31.39
C GLU A 18 -44.92 -20.54 32.33
N ALA A 19 -45.89 -20.56 33.25
CA ALA A 19 -46.11 -19.47 34.20
C ALA A 19 -45.07 -19.46 35.33
N GLY A 20 -44.25 -18.40 35.41
CA GLY A 20 -43.16 -18.28 36.38
C GLY A 20 -43.54 -17.65 37.73
N ASP A 21 -42.91 -18.14 38.80
CA ASP A 21 -43.04 -17.64 40.18
C ASP A 21 -42.82 -16.11 40.31
N PRO A 22 -43.79 -15.34 40.85
CA PRO A 22 -43.67 -13.90 41.11
C PRO A 22 -42.44 -13.47 41.91
N ARG A 23 -41.93 -14.32 42.81
CA ARG A 23 -40.74 -14.01 43.62
C ARG A 23 -39.46 -14.00 42.78
N ARG A 24 -39.33 -14.95 41.84
CA ARG A 24 -38.22 -14.98 40.86
C ARG A 24 -38.27 -13.77 39.92
N LEU A 25 -39.46 -13.39 39.44
CA LEU A 25 -39.64 -12.20 38.59
C LEU A 25 -39.13 -10.92 39.27
N GLY A 26 -39.41 -10.73 40.57
CA GLY A 26 -38.91 -9.60 41.34
C GLY A 26 -37.38 -9.53 41.49
N GLU A 27 -36.69 -10.68 41.57
CA GLU A 27 -35.22 -10.71 41.55
C GLU A 27 -34.64 -10.46 40.15
N LEU A 28 -35.24 -11.06 39.12
CA LEU A 28 -34.78 -10.92 37.74
C LEU A 28 -34.88 -9.45 37.29
N ALA A 29 -35.96 -8.74 37.64
CA ALA A 29 -36.09 -7.31 37.38
C ALA A 29 -35.01 -6.46 38.08
N LYS A 30 -34.63 -6.81 39.32
CA LYS A 30 -33.51 -6.14 40.04
C LYS A 30 -32.16 -6.45 39.39
N LYS A 31 -31.95 -7.69 38.92
CA LYS A 31 -30.74 -8.11 38.20
C LYS A 31 -30.62 -7.41 36.84
N SER A 32 -31.72 -7.27 36.09
CA SER A 32 -31.77 -6.53 34.81
C SER A 32 -31.36 -5.07 34.99
N LYS A 33 -32.02 -4.32 35.89
CA LYS A 33 -31.69 -2.91 36.16
C LYS A 33 -30.24 -2.69 36.59
N LYS A 34 -29.64 -3.64 37.31
CA LYS A 34 -28.21 -3.59 37.65
C LYS A 34 -27.32 -3.82 36.42
N LEU A 35 -27.67 -4.76 35.55
CA LEU A 35 -26.95 -5.04 34.30
C LEU A 35 -27.02 -3.85 33.33
N GLU A 36 -28.19 -3.25 33.17
CA GLU A 36 -28.43 -2.03 32.39
C GLU A 36 -27.53 -0.88 32.86
N GLN A 37 -27.44 -0.65 34.18
CA GLN A 37 -26.57 0.38 34.75
C GLN A 37 -25.07 0.11 34.49
N GLU A 38 -24.62 -1.15 34.58
CA GLU A 38 -23.23 -1.50 34.24
C GLU A 38 -22.94 -1.37 32.73
N LEU A 39 -23.89 -1.70 31.86
CA LEU A 39 -23.78 -1.49 30.41
C LEU A 39 -23.66 0.00 30.05
N VAL A 40 -24.45 0.87 30.70
CA VAL A 40 -24.36 2.33 30.53
C VAL A 40 -23.00 2.87 31.04
N LYS A 41 -22.48 2.37 32.17
CA LYS A 41 -21.13 2.72 32.65
C LYS A 41 -20.04 2.27 31.66
N LYS A 42 -20.15 1.06 31.13
CA LYS A 42 -19.20 0.49 30.15
C LYS A 42 -19.18 1.31 28.86
N SER A 43 -20.35 1.62 28.31
CA SER A 43 -20.51 2.46 27.12
C SER A 43 -19.83 3.83 27.28
N LYS A 44 -20.10 4.54 28.38
CA LYS A 44 -19.43 5.83 28.69
C LYS A 44 -17.90 5.70 28.79
N LYS A 45 -17.40 4.60 29.37
CA LYS A 45 -15.95 4.33 29.47
C LYS A 45 -15.31 4.03 28.11
N GLU A 46 -16.03 3.33 27.22
CA GLU A 46 -15.59 3.06 25.85
C GLU A 46 -15.60 4.34 24.99
N GLU A 47 -16.58 5.23 25.19
CA GLU A 47 -16.65 6.55 24.55
C GLU A 47 -15.46 7.45 24.94
N GLU A 48 -15.12 7.54 26.23
CA GLU A 48 -13.93 8.28 26.70
C GLU A 48 -12.62 7.67 26.19
N LEU A 49 -12.53 6.33 26.09
CA LEU A 49 -11.37 5.67 25.49
C LEU A 49 -11.22 6.04 23.99
N ALA A 50 -12.34 6.08 23.26
CA ALA A 50 -12.37 6.49 21.85
C ALA A 50 -12.03 7.98 21.65
N LYS A 51 -12.49 8.87 22.54
CA LYS A 51 -12.07 10.30 22.56
C LYS A 51 -10.57 10.44 22.77
N LYS A 52 -10.00 9.69 23.73
CA LYS A 52 -8.56 9.68 23.99
C LYS A 52 -7.77 9.19 22.77
N ALA A 53 -8.18 8.07 22.16
CA ALA A 53 -7.53 7.52 20.97
C ALA A 53 -7.52 8.50 19.78
N ARG A 54 -8.67 9.15 19.48
CA ARG A 54 -8.77 10.18 18.43
C ARG A 54 -7.82 11.36 18.68
N LYS A 55 -7.70 11.81 19.93
CA LYS A 55 -6.79 12.91 20.32
C LYS A 55 -5.32 12.52 20.16
N GLU A 56 -4.97 11.27 20.45
CA GLU A 56 -3.62 10.74 20.27
C GLU A 56 -3.25 10.59 18.79
N GLU A 57 -4.18 10.12 17.96
CA GLU A 57 -4.05 10.05 16.50
C GLU A 57 -3.89 11.45 15.87
N GLU A 58 -4.65 12.45 16.33
CA GLU A 58 -4.50 13.83 15.88
C GLU A 58 -3.13 14.42 16.24
N ILE A 59 -2.62 14.15 17.44
CA ILE A 59 -1.27 14.54 17.87
C ILE A 59 -0.20 13.85 17.01
N LYS A 60 -0.37 12.56 16.68
CA LYS A 60 0.52 11.84 15.78
C LYS A 60 0.53 12.48 14.39
N ARG A 61 -0.64 12.74 13.79
CA ARG A 61 -0.77 13.39 12.48
C ARG A 61 -0.07 14.76 12.45
N LYS A 62 -0.25 15.59 13.49
CA LYS A 62 0.42 16.89 13.62
C LYS A 62 1.95 16.77 13.70
N LYS A 63 2.48 15.75 14.39
CA LYS A 63 3.94 15.47 14.44
C LYS A 63 4.49 15.02 13.08
N GLU A 64 3.75 14.19 12.34
CA GLU A 64 4.14 13.73 11.00
C GLU A 64 4.12 14.88 9.98
N GLU A 65 3.12 15.77 10.05
CA GLU A 65 3.04 16.98 9.22
C GLU A 65 4.21 17.94 9.49
N GLU A 66 4.56 18.17 10.77
CA GLU A 66 5.75 18.96 11.15
C GLU A 66 7.07 18.35 10.68
N LEU A 67 7.20 17.02 10.74
CA LEU A 67 8.37 16.33 10.21
C LEU A 67 8.46 16.47 8.68
N ALA A 68 7.33 16.37 7.98
CA ALA A 68 7.26 16.58 6.53
C ALA A 68 7.64 18.02 6.14
N LYS A 69 7.17 19.04 6.86
CA LYS A 69 7.58 20.45 6.66
C LYS A 69 9.08 20.65 6.87
N LYS A 70 9.65 20.09 7.94
CA LYS A 70 11.11 20.15 8.22
C LYS A 70 11.93 19.48 7.14
N ASN A 71 11.51 18.31 6.67
CA ASN A 71 12.16 17.62 5.55
C ASN A 71 12.05 18.43 4.25
N LYS A 72 10.88 18.99 3.93
CA LYS A 72 10.70 19.86 2.75
C LYS A 72 11.61 21.09 2.80
N LYS A 73 11.72 21.76 3.95
CA LYS A 73 12.65 22.90 4.14
C LYS A 73 14.10 22.48 3.91
N LYS A 74 14.52 21.33 4.44
CA LYS A 74 15.88 20.79 4.27
C LYS A 74 16.20 20.42 2.81
N GLU A 75 15.22 19.91 2.04
CA GLU A 75 15.39 19.69 0.60
C GLU A 75 15.41 20.99 -0.21
N GLU A 76 14.66 22.02 0.18
CA GLU A 76 14.73 23.35 -0.44
C GLU A 76 16.08 24.04 -0.17
N GLU A 77 16.60 23.90 1.05
CA GLU A 77 17.92 24.38 1.47
C GLU A 77 19.06 23.67 0.70
N LYS A 78 19.01 22.34 0.57
CA LYS A 78 19.89 21.58 -0.33
C LYS A 78 19.83 22.09 -1.77
N ARG A 79 18.62 22.33 -2.32
CA ARG A 79 18.45 22.82 -3.70
C ARG A 79 19.11 24.19 -3.89
N LYS A 80 18.94 25.10 -2.94
CA LYS A 80 19.60 26.42 -2.96
C LYS A 80 21.12 26.31 -2.91
N VAL A 81 21.68 25.40 -2.11
CA VAL A 81 23.14 25.12 -2.11
C VAL A 81 23.60 24.56 -3.47
N VAL A 82 22.85 23.64 -4.08
CA VAL A 82 23.16 23.11 -5.42
C VAL A 82 23.09 24.20 -6.50
N GLU A 83 22.12 25.10 -6.43
CA GLU A 83 21.94 26.23 -7.35
C GLU A 83 23.03 27.30 -7.18
N GLU A 84 23.47 27.59 -5.95
CA GLU A 84 24.58 28.50 -5.68
C GLU A 84 25.92 27.91 -6.19
N VAL A 85 26.14 26.61 -6.03
CA VAL A 85 27.29 25.90 -6.62
C VAL A 85 27.23 25.95 -8.16
N PHE A 86 26.06 25.72 -8.76
CA PHE A 86 25.89 25.72 -10.21
C PHE A 86 26.11 27.11 -10.83
N THR A 87 25.59 28.16 -10.19
CA THR A 87 25.78 29.56 -10.62
C THR A 87 27.21 30.06 -10.38
N LYS A 88 27.92 29.56 -9.37
CA LYS A 88 29.38 29.77 -9.24
C LYS A 88 30.12 29.15 -10.43
N THR A 89 29.90 27.88 -10.76
CA THR A 89 30.54 27.26 -11.95
C THR A 89 30.21 28.00 -13.25
N ARG A 90 28.95 28.45 -13.45
CA ARG A 90 28.60 29.20 -14.67
C ARG A 90 29.39 30.52 -14.81
N LYS A 91 29.68 31.21 -13.70
CA LYS A 91 30.53 32.43 -13.71
C LYS A 91 32.00 32.09 -13.97
N GLU A 92 32.50 30.98 -13.43
CA GLU A 92 33.85 30.47 -13.74
C GLU A 92 33.99 30.10 -15.23
N ASP A 93 32.96 29.48 -15.82
CA ASP A 93 32.93 29.07 -17.23
C ASP A 93 32.82 30.28 -18.18
N GLU A 94 32.03 31.32 -17.86
CA GLU A 94 32.00 32.56 -18.65
C GLU A 94 33.33 33.32 -18.62
N VAL A 95 34.03 33.32 -17.48
CA VAL A 95 35.39 33.88 -17.35
C VAL A 95 36.43 33.07 -18.13
N MET A 96 36.25 31.75 -18.25
CA MET A 96 37.09 30.93 -19.13
C MET A 96 36.73 31.08 -20.62
N LYS A 97 35.46 31.27 -20.98
CA LYS A 97 35.04 31.46 -22.37
C LYS A 97 35.66 32.72 -22.99
N LYS A 98 35.61 33.85 -22.27
CA LYS A 98 36.27 35.12 -22.68
C LYS A 98 37.81 35.04 -22.81
N LYS A 99 38.45 33.93 -22.43
CA LYS A 99 39.88 33.66 -22.66
C LYS A 99 40.15 32.71 -23.84
N LYS A 100 39.11 32.21 -24.51
CA LYS A 100 39.22 31.32 -25.68
C LYS A 100 38.93 32.00 -27.01
N ASP A 101 38.08 33.03 -27.01
CA ASP A 101 37.58 33.71 -28.21
C ASP A 101 38.63 34.65 -28.87
N GLY A 102 39.90 34.21 -28.91
CA GLY A 102 41.05 34.97 -29.38
C GLY A 102 42.16 34.11 -30.01
N LYS A 103 41.85 32.88 -30.44
CA LYS A 103 42.75 32.12 -31.32
C LYS A 103 42.00 31.15 -32.25
N ASN A 104 42.14 31.44 -33.53
CA ASN A 104 41.55 30.91 -34.75
C ASN A 104 41.19 29.42 -34.78
N ASP A 105 40.01 29.13 -35.34
CA ASP A 105 39.81 28.39 -36.60
C ASP A 105 40.84 27.30 -36.96
N GLU A 106 40.41 26.02 -36.92
CA GLU A 106 40.02 25.27 -38.14
C GLU A 106 39.31 23.94 -37.78
N GLU A 107 38.71 23.29 -38.79
CA GLU A 107 38.15 21.91 -38.82
C GLU A 107 37.04 21.47 -37.83
N LYS A 108 35.79 21.88 -38.17
CA LYS A 108 34.63 21.01 -38.54
C LYS A 108 34.29 19.71 -37.74
N ASN A 109 33.03 19.69 -37.27
CA ASN A 109 32.03 18.57 -37.33
C ASN A 109 32.33 17.22 -36.61
N ALA A 110 31.38 16.44 -36.06
CA ALA A 110 29.92 16.56 -35.83
C ALA A 110 29.63 15.80 -34.50
N GLU A 111 28.82 16.29 -33.53
CA GLU A 111 27.35 16.39 -33.47
C GLU A 111 26.66 15.21 -32.71
N ASN A 112 26.11 15.51 -31.52
CA ASN A 112 25.07 14.79 -30.74
C ASN A 112 25.41 13.35 -30.25
N ASP A 113 24.78 12.78 -29.21
CA ASP A 113 23.51 13.10 -28.50
C ASP A 113 23.52 12.65 -26.99
N LYS A 114 22.57 13.17 -26.20
CA LYS A 114 22.05 12.75 -24.86
C LYS A 114 22.99 12.37 -23.68
N GLN A 115 22.90 13.21 -22.64
CA GLN A 115 23.02 12.88 -21.21
C GLN A 115 21.72 13.29 -20.49
N SER A 116 21.34 12.85 -19.28
CA SER A 116 21.75 11.73 -18.39
C SER A 116 20.48 11.35 -17.57
N ALA A 117 20.38 10.85 -16.33
CA ALA A 117 21.22 10.60 -15.14
C ALA A 117 20.46 9.59 -14.22
N ASN A 118 20.78 9.24 -12.96
CA ASN A 118 21.84 9.54 -11.99
C ASN A 118 21.89 8.34 -10.97
N GLU A 119 22.87 8.12 -10.07
CA GLU A 119 24.11 8.85 -9.72
C GLU A 119 25.31 7.87 -9.73
N LYS A 120 26.58 8.18 -10.06
CA LYS A 120 27.35 9.44 -10.24
C LYS A 120 28.15 9.95 -9.02
N SER A 121 28.89 9.06 -8.33
CA SER A 121 30.03 9.42 -7.46
C SER A 121 31.24 9.92 -8.26
N THR A 122 31.09 11.08 -8.93
CA THR A 122 32.09 11.59 -9.91
C THR A 122 33.24 12.37 -9.30
N SER A 123 34.47 11.95 -9.62
CA SER A 123 35.65 12.81 -9.62
C SER A 123 35.56 13.86 -10.74
N LYS A 124 35.63 15.16 -10.39
CA LYS A 124 35.59 16.27 -11.35
C LYS A 124 36.95 16.41 -12.06
N SER A 125 37.01 16.28 -13.38
CA SER A 125 38.26 16.39 -14.15
C SER A 125 38.66 17.86 -14.34
N THR A 126 39.57 18.36 -13.50
CA THR A 126 40.07 19.74 -13.57
C THR A 126 41.35 19.84 -14.39
N LYS A 127 41.38 20.74 -15.39
CA LYS A 127 42.57 21.00 -16.22
C LYS A 127 43.62 21.82 -15.48
N ILE A 128 44.39 21.15 -14.62
CA ILE A 128 45.54 21.76 -13.92
C ILE A 128 46.82 21.56 -14.75
N VAL A 129 47.21 22.59 -15.50
CA VAL A 129 48.50 22.62 -16.23
C VAL A 129 49.64 22.98 -15.25
N ASN A 130 49.88 22.11 -14.28
CA ASN A 130 51.02 22.25 -13.37
C ASN A 130 52.32 21.88 -14.10
N LYS A 131 53.33 22.76 -14.06
CA LYS A 131 54.74 22.44 -14.40
C LYS A 131 55.41 21.54 -13.33
N GLY A 132 54.63 20.68 -12.67
CA GLY A 132 55.06 19.72 -11.66
C GLY A 132 55.34 18.34 -12.25
N LYS A 133 56.12 17.53 -11.54
CA LYS A 133 56.48 16.17 -11.97
C LYS A 133 55.36 15.18 -11.59
N THR A 134 54.22 15.20 -12.29
CA THR A 134 53.16 14.18 -12.12
C THR A 134 53.55 12.87 -12.79
N TYR A 135 53.35 11.75 -12.07
CA TYR A 135 53.62 10.39 -12.54
C TYR A 135 52.37 9.53 -12.42
N CYS A 136 52.18 8.61 -13.34
CA CYS A 136 51.06 7.68 -13.33
C CYS A 136 51.29 6.59 -12.28
N GLN A 137 50.36 6.43 -11.34
CA GLN A 137 50.50 5.46 -10.25
C GLN A 137 50.60 4.01 -10.76
N ALA A 138 49.94 3.69 -11.88
CA ALA A 138 49.89 2.34 -12.46
C ALA A 138 51.16 1.98 -13.25
N CYS A 139 51.67 2.86 -14.12
CA CYS A 139 52.82 2.56 -14.98
C CYS A 139 54.13 3.26 -14.59
N LYS A 140 54.11 4.09 -13.53
CA LYS A 140 55.23 4.90 -12.98
C LYS A 140 55.90 5.91 -13.91
N LYS A 141 55.57 5.91 -15.21
CA LYS A 141 56.01 6.92 -16.20
C LYS A 141 55.38 8.29 -15.91
N LYS A 142 56.08 9.35 -16.32
CA LYS A 142 55.60 10.74 -16.23
C LYS A 142 54.28 10.89 -17.02
N CYS A 143 53.37 11.71 -16.50
CA CYS A 143 52.17 12.09 -17.23
C CYS A 143 52.42 13.28 -18.16
N SER A 144 51.76 13.26 -19.32
CA SER A 144 51.72 14.34 -20.31
C SER A 144 50.32 14.42 -20.90
N GLY A 145 49.86 15.61 -21.26
CA GLY A 145 48.48 15.84 -21.70
C GLY A 145 47.46 15.68 -20.56
N GLU A 146 46.29 15.13 -20.88
CA GLU A 146 45.19 14.98 -19.93
C GLU A 146 45.38 13.77 -19.00
N VAL A 147 45.04 13.96 -17.72
CA VAL A 147 45.25 12.98 -16.65
C VAL A 147 43.98 12.76 -15.85
N LEU A 148 43.73 11.51 -15.45
CA LEU A 148 42.71 11.21 -14.45
C LEU A 148 43.32 11.36 -13.07
N ARG A 149 42.73 12.23 -12.24
CA ARG A 149 42.95 12.26 -10.80
C ARG A 149 41.84 11.47 -10.13
N VAL A 150 42.22 10.41 -9.40
CA VAL A 150 41.31 9.56 -8.63
C VAL A 150 41.82 9.57 -7.20
N GLN A 151 41.01 10.12 -6.28
CA GLN A 151 41.49 10.58 -4.96
C GLN A 151 42.70 11.52 -5.17
N ASP A 152 43.87 11.18 -4.62
CA ASP A 152 45.12 11.93 -4.78
C ASP A 152 46.15 11.23 -5.68
N LYS A 153 45.72 10.23 -6.43
CA LYS A 153 46.56 9.45 -7.35
C LYS A 153 46.26 9.84 -8.80
N TYR A 154 47.31 9.98 -9.60
CA TYR A 154 47.24 10.37 -11.01
C TYR A 154 47.41 9.14 -11.91
N PHE A 155 46.67 9.11 -13.02
CA PHE A 155 46.73 8.05 -14.02
C PHE A 155 46.64 8.64 -15.44
N HIS A 156 47.32 8.04 -16.41
CA HIS A 156 46.92 8.21 -17.82
C HIS A 156 45.53 7.61 -18.02
N ILE A 157 44.70 8.20 -18.87
CA ILE A 157 43.33 7.72 -19.17
C ILE A 157 43.34 6.24 -19.59
N ALA A 158 44.32 5.84 -20.42
CA ALA A 158 44.51 4.47 -20.87
C ALA A 158 45.00 3.49 -19.77
N CYS A 159 45.64 3.99 -18.70
CA CYS A 159 46.16 3.18 -17.59
C CYS A 159 45.15 2.99 -16.45
N PHE A 160 44.08 3.78 -16.38
CA PHE A 160 43.02 3.58 -15.39
C PHE A 160 42.07 2.48 -15.86
N LYS A 161 42.40 1.24 -15.51
CA LYS A 161 41.76 0.00 -15.95
C LYS A 161 41.38 -0.90 -14.77
N CYS A 162 40.38 -1.76 -14.96
CA CYS A 162 40.04 -2.79 -13.99
C CYS A 162 41.18 -3.81 -13.84
N THR A 163 41.55 -4.16 -12.61
CA THR A 163 42.55 -5.19 -12.33
C THR A 163 42.16 -6.56 -12.90
N VAL A 164 40.86 -6.89 -12.98
CA VAL A 164 40.34 -8.15 -13.51
C VAL A 164 40.17 -8.05 -15.04
N CYS A 165 39.05 -7.53 -15.56
CA CYS A 165 38.77 -7.52 -17.01
C CYS A 165 39.62 -6.58 -17.88
N LYS A 166 40.53 -5.76 -17.33
CA LYS A 166 41.37 -4.78 -18.04
C LYS A 166 40.64 -3.69 -18.86
N ASN A 167 39.30 -3.66 -18.83
CA ASN A 167 38.51 -2.57 -19.41
C ASN A 167 38.81 -1.24 -18.74
N SER A 168 38.64 -0.13 -19.48
CA SER A 168 38.87 1.22 -18.92
C SER A 168 37.82 1.56 -17.87
N LEU A 169 38.26 2.24 -16.81
CA LEU A 169 37.41 2.79 -15.75
C LEU A 169 37.19 4.31 -15.92
N ALA A 170 37.66 4.90 -17.03
CA ALA A 170 37.63 6.35 -17.24
C ALA A 170 36.22 6.95 -17.45
N GLN A 171 35.26 6.13 -17.92
CA GLN A 171 33.91 6.55 -18.30
C GLN A 171 32.79 5.84 -17.51
N GLY A 172 33.14 4.94 -16.59
CA GLY A 172 32.20 4.07 -15.89
C GLY A 172 32.40 4.05 -14.37
N GLY A 173 31.43 3.49 -13.66
CA GLY A 173 31.53 3.28 -12.21
C GLY A 173 32.67 2.31 -11.86
N PHE A 174 33.43 2.65 -10.81
CA PHE A 174 34.52 1.83 -10.30
C PHE A 174 34.50 1.75 -8.78
N PHE A 175 35.09 0.68 -8.25
CA PHE A 175 35.30 0.45 -6.83
C PHE A 175 36.80 0.36 -6.54
N PHE A 176 37.23 0.92 -5.42
CA PHE A 176 38.61 0.83 -4.93
C PHE A 176 38.62 0.00 -3.64
N LYS A 177 39.42 -1.06 -3.62
CA LYS A 177 39.55 -1.97 -2.48
C LYS A 177 40.95 -2.57 -2.48
N ASP A 178 41.54 -2.76 -1.30
CA ASP A 178 42.84 -3.45 -1.10
C ASP A 178 43.98 -2.91 -2.00
N GLY A 179 43.96 -1.61 -2.29
CA GLY A 179 44.97 -0.93 -3.11
C GLY A 179 44.73 -0.97 -4.64
N VAL A 180 43.71 -1.70 -5.11
CA VAL A 180 43.42 -1.94 -6.53
C VAL A 180 42.01 -1.46 -6.95
N TYR A 181 41.78 -1.39 -8.26
CA TYR A 181 40.56 -0.82 -8.84
C TYR A 181 39.78 -1.86 -9.67
N TYR A 182 38.46 -1.90 -9.47
CA TYR A 182 37.53 -2.83 -10.09
C TYR A 182 36.42 -2.08 -10.84
N CYS A 183 35.91 -2.63 -11.94
CA CYS A 183 34.62 -2.20 -12.48
C CYS A 183 33.48 -2.77 -11.63
N THR A 184 32.28 -2.20 -11.71
CA THR A 184 31.09 -2.66 -10.95
C THR A 184 30.85 -4.17 -11.07
N ASN A 185 30.92 -4.72 -12.29
CA ASN A 185 30.64 -6.13 -12.56
C ASN A 185 31.64 -7.07 -11.87
N ASP A 186 32.95 -6.80 -12.00
CA ASP A 186 33.98 -7.65 -11.39
C ASP A 186 34.06 -7.47 -9.86
N TYR A 187 33.77 -6.26 -9.36
CA TYR A 187 33.63 -6.01 -7.92
C TYR A 187 32.46 -6.81 -7.32
N GLN A 188 31.30 -6.80 -7.98
CA GLN A 188 30.14 -7.59 -7.57
C GLN A 188 30.41 -9.09 -7.65
N LYS A 189 31.08 -9.57 -8.70
CA LYS A 189 31.45 -11.00 -8.82
C LYS A 189 32.37 -11.49 -7.70
N GLN A 190 33.33 -10.68 -7.24
CA GLN A 190 34.30 -11.09 -6.22
C GLN A 190 33.88 -10.76 -4.77
N PHE A 191 33.11 -9.68 -4.57
CA PHE A 191 32.81 -9.15 -3.23
C PHE A 191 31.35 -8.76 -3.02
N GLY A 192 30.49 -8.88 -4.04
CA GLY A 192 29.08 -8.52 -3.95
C GLY A 192 28.27 -9.59 -3.21
N THR A 193 27.55 -9.18 -2.17
CA THR A 193 26.60 -10.06 -1.48
C THR A 193 25.37 -10.28 -2.37
N LYS A 194 24.86 -11.52 -2.42
CA LYS A 194 23.66 -11.89 -3.19
C LYS A 194 22.44 -11.97 -2.30
N CYS A 195 21.29 -11.51 -2.80
CA CYS A 195 20.01 -11.66 -2.11
C CYS A 195 19.61 -13.15 -2.04
N ALA A 196 19.31 -13.63 -0.84
CA ALA A 196 18.93 -15.03 -0.60
C ALA A 196 17.53 -15.42 -1.09
N ASN A 197 16.82 -14.55 -1.83
CA ASN A 197 15.51 -14.82 -2.43
C ASN A 197 15.51 -14.73 -3.98
N CYS A 198 16.31 -13.84 -4.58
CA CYS A 198 16.36 -13.67 -6.05
C CYS A 198 17.74 -13.96 -6.67
N GLY A 199 18.79 -14.23 -5.87
CA GLY A 199 20.14 -14.53 -6.35
C GLY A 199 20.94 -13.36 -6.94
N LEU A 200 20.29 -12.22 -7.22
CA LEU A 200 20.93 -10.99 -7.71
C LEU A 200 21.71 -10.28 -6.59
N TYR A 201 22.71 -9.48 -6.96
CA TYR A 201 23.48 -8.69 -6.01
C TYR A 201 22.63 -7.63 -5.30
N VAL A 202 22.87 -7.41 -4.01
CA VAL A 202 22.24 -6.32 -3.25
C VAL A 202 23.07 -5.05 -3.34
N GLU A 203 22.39 -3.92 -3.46
CA GLU A 203 22.96 -2.57 -3.62
C GLU A 203 22.23 -1.59 -2.71
N GLY A 204 22.94 -0.59 -2.18
CA GLY A 204 22.35 0.44 -1.31
C GLY A 204 21.92 -0.07 0.07
N GLU A 205 20.69 0.24 0.47
CA GLU A 205 20.10 -0.21 1.74
C GLU A 205 19.60 -1.66 1.62
N VAL A 206 19.99 -2.52 2.56
CA VAL A 206 19.75 -3.97 2.51
C VAL A 206 19.11 -4.47 3.80
N VAL A 207 18.24 -5.47 3.69
CA VAL A 207 17.63 -6.12 4.86
C VAL A 207 18.46 -7.35 5.24
N SER A 208 19.07 -7.31 6.42
CA SER A 208 19.80 -8.44 7.00
C SER A 208 18.92 -9.15 8.04
N ALA A 209 18.59 -10.41 7.79
CA ALA A 209 17.74 -11.22 8.66
C ALA A 209 18.20 -12.69 8.65
N LEU A 210 18.24 -13.34 9.82
CA LEU A 210 18.58 -14.77 9.95
C LEU A 210 19.92 -15.16 9.28
N GLY A 211 20.93 -14.29 9.38
CA GLY A 211 22.24 -14.48 8.75
C GLY A 211 22.26 -14.31 7.22
N LYS A 212 21.14 -13.91 6.61
CA LYS A 212 20.97 -13.74 5.16
C LYS A 212 20.65 -12.29 4.81
N THR A 213 21.03 -11.87 3.61
CA THR A 213 20.75 -10.53 3.07
C THR A 213 19.69 -10.58 1.98
N TYR A 214 18.89 -9.52 1.91
CA TYR A 214 17.78 -9.37 0.97
C TYR A 214 17.70 -7.93 0.47
N HIS A 215 17.29 -7.73 -0.79
CA HIS A 215 16.69 -6.44 -1.18
C HIS A 215 15.43 -6.21 -0.35
N GLN A 216 15.13 -4.97 0.00
CA GLN A 216 13.92 -4.62 0.77
C GLN A 216 12.63 -5.18 0.16
N LYS A 217 12.49 -5.16 -1.18
CA LYS A 217 11.36 -5.74 -1.92
C LYS A 217 11.33 -7.28 -1.94
N CYS A 218 12.46 -7.92 -1.66
CA CYS A 218 12.61 -9.38 -1.65
C CYS A 218 12.54 -10.00 -0.25
N PHE A 219 12.60 -9.18 0.81
CA PHE A 219 12.21 -9.60 2.15
C PHE A 219 10.68 -9.54 2.25
N THR A 220 10.03 -10.69 2.02
CA THR A 220 8.57 -10.81 1.90
C THR A 220 8.00 -11.82 2.90
N CYS A 221 6.74 -11.63 3.28
CA CYS A 221 6.01 -12.59 4.10
C CYS A 221 5.79 -13.90 3.32
N ALA A 222 6.19 -15.04 3.90
CA ALA A 222 6.09 -16.35 3.26
C ALA A 222 4.65 -16.72 2.83
N ARG A 223 3.63 -16.31 3.61
CA ARG A 223 2.21 -16.63 3.36
C ARG A 223 1.50 -15.71 2.36
N CYS A 224 1.85 -14.43 2.25
CA CYS A 224 1.16 -13.51 1.33
C CYS A 224 2.04 -12.87 0.25
N ARG A 225 3.35 -13.16 0.27
CA ARG A 225 4.38 -12.67 -0.66
C ARG A 225 4.50 -11.14 -0.76
N GLN A 226 3.85 -10.40 0.14
CA GLN A 226 4.01 -8.95 0.27
C GLN A 226 5.34 -8.62 0.95
N ALA A 227 6.03 -7.59 0.46
CA ALA A 227 7.20 -7.01 1.13
C ALA A 227 6.78 -6.35 2.46
N PHE A 228 7.66 -6.38 3.45
CA PHE A 228 7.38 -5.77 4.76
C PHE A 228 7.57 -4.24 4.71
N PRO A 229 6.62 -3.44 5.21
CA PRO A 229 6.80 -2.00 5.36
C PRO A 229 7.95 -1.66 6.32
N SER A 230 8.68 -0.58 6.04
CA SER A 230 9.76 -0.09 6.91
C SER A 230 9.25 0.17 8.33
N GLY A 231 9.87 -0.49 9.31
CA GLY A 231 9.51 -0.36 10.72
C GLY A 231 8.36 -1.24 11.21
N GLU A 232 7.70 -2.05 10.36
CA GLU A 232 6.72 -3.03 10.82
C GLU A 232 7.40 -4.24 11.48
N ARG A 233 6.84 -4.72 12.60
CA ARG A 233 7.33 -5.93 13.29
C ARG A 233 6.94 -7.19 12.51
N VAL A 234 7.91 -8.07 12.30
CA VAL A 234 7.72 -9.39 11.69
C VAL A 234 7.82 -10.50 12.74
N THR A 235 7.14 -11.63 12.51
CA THR A 235 7.22 -12.83 13.34
C THR A 235 8.02 -13.90 12.62
N TYR A 236 9.04 -14.46 13.27
CA TYR A 236 9.72 -15.66 12.79
C TYR A 236 9.17 -16.90 13.52
N THR A 237 8.78 -17.93 12.78
CA THR A 237 8.19 -19.16 13.32
C THR A 237 9.21 -20.30 13.51
N GLY A 238 10.51 -20.01 13.42
CA GLY A 238 11.56 -21.04 13.33
C GLY A 238 11.75 -21.63 11.93
N LYS A 239 10.76 -21.51 11.04
CA LYS A 239 10.80 -21.96 9.62
C LYS A 239 10.52 -20.84 8.62
N GLU A 240 9.59 -19.95 8.90
CA GLU A 240 9.15 -18.88 7.98
C GLU A 240 9.04 -17.50 8.66
N VAL A 241 9.13 -16.42 7.88
CA VAL A 241 8.93 -15.03 8.35
C VAL A 241 7.55 -14.53 7.90
N LEU A 242 6.76 -14.04 8.85
CA LEU A 242 5.36 -13.66 8.70
C LEU A 242 5.10 -12.20 9.08
N CYS A 243 4.14 -11.56 8.41
CA CYS A 243 3.65 -10.24 8.80
C CYS A 243 2.58 -10.35 9.90
N ALA A 244 2.29 -9.23 10.57
CA ALA A 244 1.34 -9.16 11.67
C ALA A 244 -0.09 -9.63 11.29
N LYS A 245 -0.46 -9.55 10.01
CA LYS A 245 -1.73 -10.07 9.47
C LYS A 245 -1.68 -11.59 9.28
N CYS A 246 -0.65 -12.12 8.64
CA CYS A 246 -0.58 -13.54 8.27
C CYS A 246 -0.26 -14.49 9.44
N VAL A 247 0.32 -13.99 10.53
CA VAL A 247 0.50 -14.78 11.77
C VAL A 247 -0.83 -15.05 12.48
N GLN A 248 -1.83 -14.17 12.31
CA GLN A 248 -3.17 -14.33 12.90
C GLN A 248 -4.11 -15.24 12.08
N ILE A 249 -3.73 -15.59 10.85
CA ILE A 249 -4.48 -16.54 10.02
C ILE A 249 -4.24 -17.95 10.59
N PRO A 250 -5.27 -18.63 11.12
CA PRO A 250 -5.10 -19.97 11.68
C PRO A 250 -4.84 -20.94 10.54
N VAL A 251 -3.67 -21.56 10.56
CA VAL A 251 -3.35 -22.71 9.72
C VAL A 251 -3.84 -23.95 10.44
N ARG A 252 -4.63 -24.80 9.76
CA ARG A 252 -4.82 -26.18 10.20
C ARG A 252 -3.61 -26.98 9.74
N GLU A 253 -2.88 -27.54 10.68
CA GLU A 253 -1.98 -28.65 10.39
C GLU A 253 -2.84 -29.86 10.05
N ALA A 254 -2.69 -30.39 8.84
CA ALA A 254 -3.36 -31.61 8.44
C ALA A 254 -2.62 -32.78 9.09
N GLN A 255 -3.20 -33.36 10.14
CA GLN A 255 -2.78 -34.69 10.58
C GLN A 255 -2.97 -35.67 9.42
N SER A 256 -2.01 -36.60 9.26
CA SER A 256 -1.88 -37.45 8.07
C SER A 256 -3.04 -38.44 7.94
N LEU A 257 -4.12 -38.01 7.30
CA LEU A 257 -5.13 -38.93 6.79
C LEU A 257 -4.52 -39.73 5.63
N GLN A 258 -4.45 -41.05 5.83
CA GLN A 258 -3.83 -41.97 4.89
C GLN A 258 -4.59 -42.00 3.56
N SER A 259 -3.84 -42.11 2.46
CA SER A 259 -4.37 -42.03 1.09
C SER A 259 -5.32 -43.17 0.75
N SER A 260 -6.58 -42.83 0.42
CA SER A 260 -7.50 -43.69 -0.32
C SER A 260 -7.65 -43.18 -1.77
N PRO A 261 -7.45 -44.01 -2.82
CA PRO A 261 -7.25 -43.54 -4.18
C PRO A 261 -8.55 -43.39 -4.99
N THR A 262 -9.48 -42.53 -4.56
CA THR A 262 -10.73 -42.26 -5.30
C THR A 262 -11.17 -40.79 -5.24
N SER A 263 -11.67 -40.27 -6.37
CA SER A 263 -12.27 -38.94 -6.60
C SER A 263 -11.36 -37.70 -6.45
N THR A 264 -10.84 -37.24 -7.60
CA THR A 264 -10.09 -35.98 -7.77
C THR A 264 -11.01 -34.76 -7.76
N SER A 265 -11.00 -33.95 -6.69
CA SER A 265 -11.59 -32.59 -6.70
C SER A 265 -11.25 -31.67 -5.52
N GLY A 266 -10.47 -32.12 -4.52
CA GLY A 266 -10.40 -31.46 -3.20
C GLY A 266 -9.29 -30.43 -2.93
N THR A 267 -8.31 -30.22 -3.82
CA THR A 267 -7.03 -29.57 -3.47
C THR A 267 -6.48 -28.51 -4.45
N GLU A 268 -7.22 -28.11 -5.49
CA GLU A 268 -6.80 -27.02 -6.37
C GLU A 268 -7.08 -25.63 -5.78
N CYS A 269 -6.19 -24.66 -6.02
CA CYS A 269 -6.46 -23.26 -5.72
C CYS A 269 -7.39 -22.65 -6.77
N ALA A 270 -8.54 -22.13 -6.35
CA ALA A 270 -9.49 -21.47 -7.24
C ALA A 270 -8.94 -20.20 -7.95
N GLY A 271 -7.82 -19.64 -7.50
CA GLY A 271 -7.21 -18.42 -8.05
C GLY A 271 -6.07 -18.63 -9.06
N CYS A 272 -5.35 -19.75 -9.01
CA CYS A 272 -4.26 -20.07 -9.96
C CYS A 272 -4.31 -21.49 -10.54
N LYS A 273 -5.21 -22.36 -10.08
CA LYS A 273 -5.37 -23.77 -10.47
C LYS A 273 -4.19 -24.69 -10.14
N GLU A 274 -3.18 -24.19 -9.44
CA GLU A 274 -2.11 -25.00 -8.84
C GLU A 274 -2.57 -25.68 -7.54
N GLU A 275 -1.88 -26.74 -7.16
CA GLU A 275 -2.12 -27.53 -5.95
C GLU A 275 -1.88 -26.75 -4.65
N LEU A 276 -2.76 -26.95 -3.67
CA LEU A 276 -2.66 -26.40 -2.32
C LEU A 276 -1.78 -27.27 -1.42
N LYS A 277 -0.47 -27.00 -1.47
CA LYS A 277 0.50 -27.64 -0.57
C LYS A 277 0.26 -27.25 0.89
N GLU A 278 0.67 -28.16 1.78
CA GLU A 278 0.25 -28.24 3.18
C GLU A 278 0.20 -26.90 3.93
N GLY A 279 -0.91 -26.66 4.63
CA GLY A 279 -1.06 -25.57 5.60
C GLY A 279 -1.15 -24.14 5.02
N GLN A 280 -1.19 -23.95 3.69
CA GLN A 280 -1.27 -22.60 3.09
C GLN A 280 -2.61 -22.31 2.35
N ALA A 281 -3.64 -23.12 2.63
CA ALA A 281 -5.00 -22.95 2.11
C ALA A 281 -5.86 -22.04 3.00
N LEU A 282 -6.47 -21.02 2.38
CA LEU A 282 -7.57 -20.21 2.91
C LEU A 282 -8.89 -20.71 2.31
N ILE A 283 -9.90 -20.94 3.15
CA ILE A 283 -11.26 -21.28 2.69
C ILE A 283 -12.09 -19.99 2.62
N ALA A 284 -12.63 -19.69 1.43
CA ALA A 284 -13.46 -18.51 1.16
C ALA A 284 -14.26 -18.71 -0.14
N LEU A 285 -15.47 -18.15 -0.24
CA LEU A 285 -16.36 -18.31 -1.41
C LEU A 285 -16.54 -19.80 -1.79
N ASP A 286 -16.77 -20.63 -0.77
CA ASP A 286 -16.95 -22.09 -0.81
C ASP A 286 -15.85 -22.86 -1.57
N ARG A 287 -14.67 -22.25 -1.63
CA ARG A 287 -13.50 -22.71 -2.38
C ARG A 287 -12.23 -22.54 -1.56
N GLN A 288 -11.18 -23.23 -1.97
CA GLN A 288 -9.86 -23.13 -1.36
C GLN A 288 -8.91 -22.29 -2.22
N TRP A 289 -8.06 -21.51 -1.56
CA TRP A 289 -7.17 -20.53 -2.18
C TRP A 289 -5.82 -20.52 -1.49
N HIS A 290 -4.70 -20.36 -2.21
CA HIS A 290 -3.47 -19.95 -1.54
C HIS A 290 -3.68 -18.55 -0.95
N ILE A 291 -3.11 -18.27 0.22
CA ILE A 291 -3.27 -16.98 0.90
C ILE A 291 -2.82 -15.79 0.02
N TRP A 292 -1.87 -15.98 -0.92
CA TRP A 292 -1.47 -14.96 -1.90
C TRP A 292 -2.35 -14.88 -3.16
N CYS A 293 -3.14 -15.92 -3.45
CA CYS A 293 -4.09 -15.96 -4.57
C CYS A 293 -5.45 -15.37 -4.22
N PHE A 294 -5.84 -15.35 -2.94
CA PHE A 294 -7.05 -14.69 -2.48
C PHE A 294 -6.87 -13.16 -2.43
N LYS A 295 -7.07 -12.52 -3.58
CA LYS A 295 -6.83 -11.09 -3.82
C LYS A 295 -7.97 -10.46 -4.59
N CYS A 296 -8.24 -9.18 -4.33
CA CYS A 296 -9.30 -8.45 -5.02
C CYS A 296 -9.08 -8.47 -6.54
N LYS A 297 -10.09 -8.90 -7.31
CA LYS A 297 -10.05 -8.97 -8.77
C LYS A 297 -9.77 -7.61 -9.45
N ALA A 298 -10.13 -6.50 -8.81
CA ALA A 298 -10.00 -5.15 -9.35
C ALA A 298 -8.62 -4.52 -9.09
N CYS A 299 -8.20 -4.39 -7.82
CA CYS A 299 -6.91 -3.75 -7.46
C CYS A 299 -5.75 -4.73 -7.24
N GLY A 300 -5.99 -6.05 -7.26
CA GLY A 300 -4.96 -7.07 -7.00
C GLY A 300 -4.49 -7.18 -5.55
N ALA A 301 -5.04 -6.38 -4.61
CA ALA A 301 -4.66 -6.40 -3.21
C ALA A 301 -5.06 -7.73 -2.53
N VAL A 302 -4.10 -8.36 -1.84
CA VAL A 302 -4.33 -9.62 -1.10
C VAL A 302 -5.23 -9.36 0.11
N LEU A 303 -6.24 -10.22 0.30
CA LEU A 303 -7.28 -10.05 1.31
C LEU A 303 -6.98 -10.93 2.54
N HIS A 304 -7.04 -10.33 3.72
CA HIS A 304 -6.61 -10.97 4.99
C HIS A 304 -7.66 -10.87 6.11
N GLY A 305 -8.87 -10.44 5.80
CA GLY A 305 -9.95 -10.19 6.75
C GLY A 305 -11.28 -10.15 6.02
N GLU A 306 -12.08 -9.12 6.27
CA GLU A 306 -13.35 -8.88 5.58
C GLU A 306 -13.12 -8.68 4.06
N TYR A 307 -14.02 -9.27 3.26
CA TYR A 307 -14.03 -9.23 1.80
C TYR A 307 -15.46 -9.24 1.30
N MET A 308 -15.67 -8.83 0.04
CA MET A 308 -16.96 -8.96 -0.65
C MET A 308 -16.83 -10.02 -1.75
N GLY A 309 -17.87 -10.84 -1.92
CA GLY A 309 -17.95 -11.85 -2.98
C GLY A 309 -18.95 -11.46 -4.06
N LYS A 310 -18.61 -11.72 -5.33
CA LYS A 310 -19.61 -11.81 -6.40
C LYS A 310 -19.26 -12.98 -7.31
N ASP A 311 -20.20 -13.86 -7.62
CA ASP A 311 -20.03 -14.95 -8.61
C ASP A 311 -18.80 -15.85 -8.37
N GLY A 312 -18.44 -16.09 -7.09
CA GLY A 312 -17.23 -16.84 -6.71
C GLY A 312 -15.90 -16.06 -6.85
N VAL A 313 -15.95 -14.76 -7.13
CA VAL A 313 -14.81 -13.84 -7.29
C VAL A 313 -14.70 -12.90 -6.07
N PRO A 314 -13.51 -12.76 -5.46
CA PRO A 314 -13.31 -11.88 -4.30
C PRO A 314 -12.95 -10.44 -4.66
N TYR A 315 -13.44 -9.51 -3.84
CA TYR A 315 -13.21 -8.07 -3.94
C TYR A 315 -12.93 -7.45 -2.56
N CYS A 316 -12.22 -6.31 -2.53
CA CYS A 316 -12.23 -5.44 -1.36
C CYS A 316 -13.52 -4.61 -1.35
N GLU A 317 -13.98 -4.17 -0.16
CA GLU A 317 -15.21 -3.39 -0.01
C GLU A 317 -15.27 -2.19 -0.98
N LYS A 318 -14.19 -1.40 -1.04
CA LYS A 318 -14.09 -0.18 -1.86
C LYS A 318 -14.31 -0.45 -3.36
N ASP A 319 -13.69 -1.49 -3.90
CA ASP A 319 -13.80 -1.80 -5.33
C ASP A 319 -15.13 -2.52 -5.64
N TYR A 320 -15.64 -3.33 -4.72
CA TYR A 320 -16.98 -3.90 -4.81
C TYR A 320 -18.03 -2.80 -4.85
N GLN A 321 -17.98 -1.84 -3.91
CA GLN A 321 -18.87 -0.68 -3.90
C GLN A 321 -18.74 0.14 -5.20
N LYS A 322 -17.53 0.32 -5.73
CA LYS A 322 -17.31 1.04 -7.00
C LYS A 322 -17.92 0.33 -8.22
N GLN A 323 -17.99 -1.00 -8.24
CA GLN A 323 -18.46 -1.78 -9.40
C GLN A 323 -19.91 -2.25 -9.29
N PHE A 324 -20.38 -2.56 -8.09
CA PHE A 324 -21.67 -3.22 -7.81
C PHE A 324 -22.44 -2.56 -6.65
N GLY A 325 -21.91 -1.49 -6.05
CA GLY A 325 -22.50 -0.85 -4.88
C GLY A 325 -23.75 -0.04 -5.22
N VAL A 326 -24.89 -0.48 -4.70
CA VAL A 326 -26.14 0.30 -4.70
C VAL A 326 -25.94 1.59 -3.89
N LYS A 327 -26.35 2.73 -4.44
CA LYS A 327 -26.32 4.03 -3.76
C LYS A 327 -27.71 4.42 -3.27
N CYS A 328 -27.77 5.06 -2.11
CA CYS A 328 -28.99 5.66 -1.61
C CYS A 328 -29.34 6.91 -2.43
N ALA A 329 -30.54 6.96 -3.01
CA ALA A 329 -31.02 8.09 -3.81
C ALA A 329 -31.07 9.41 -3.01
N TYR A 330 -31.34 9.35 -1.70
CA TYR A 330 -31.37 10.52 -0.82
C TYR A 330 -29.98 11.07 -0.47
N CYS A 331 -29.04 10.23 -0.02
CA CYS A 331 -27.74 10.70 0.49
C CYS A 331 -26.52 10.40 -0.41
N SER A 332 -26.73 9.79 -1.59
CA SER A 332 -25.70 9.39 -2.58
C SER A 332 -24.57 8.45 -2.09
N ARG A 333 -24.59 8.02 -0.82
CA ARG A 333 -23.65 7.05 -0.25
C ARG A 333 -24.06 5.62 -0.58
N TYR A 334 -23.09 4.72 -0.64
CA TYR A 334 -23.37 3.29 -0.80
C TYR A 334 -24.18 2.72 0.37
N ILE A 335 -25.04 1.75 0.06
CA ILE A 335 -25.84 1.00 1.03
C ILE A 335 -25.09 -0.28 1.39
N SER A 336 -24.95 -0.54 2.69
CA SER A 336 -24.31 -1.75 3.23
C SER A 336 -25.33 -2.48 4.11
N GLY A 337 -25.54 -3.78 3.85
CA GLY A 337 -26.60 -4.55 4.50
C GLY A 337 -27.98 -4.23 3.91
N LYS A 338 -28.98 -4.09 4.78
CA LYS A 338 -30.39 -3.94 4.40
C LYS A 338 -30.64 -2.69 3.54
N VAL A 339 -31.36 -2.87 2.44
CA VAL A 339 -31.82 -1.82 1.53
C VAL A 339 -33.35 -1.75 1.54
N LEU A 340 -33.91 -0.54 1.44
CA LEU A 340 -35.30 -0.35 1.04
C LEU A 340 -35.34 0.13 -0.41
N GLN A 341 -36.30 -0.37 -1.18
CA GLN A 341 -36.45 -0.12 -2.61
C GLN A 341 -37.83 0.48 -2.89
N ALA A 342 -37.89 1.47 -3.79
CA ALA A 342 -39.11 2.10 -4.26
C ALA A 342 -39.11 2.11 -5.81
N GLY A 343 -40.03 1.36 -6.41
CA GLY A 343 -39.98 1.04 -7.84
C GLY A 343 -38.68 0.33 -8.24
N ASP A 344 -38.38 0.26 -9.53
CA ASP A 344 -37.32 -0.64 -10.04
C ASP A 344 -35.89 -0.16 -9.77
N ASN A 345 -35.69 1.14 -9.51
CA ASN A 345 -34.35 1.75 -9.50
C ASN A 345 -34.02 2.64 -8.29
N HIS A 346 -34.98 3.04 -7.45
CA HIS A 346 -34.69 3.93 -6.32
C HIS A 346 -34.46 3.13 -5.05
N HIS A 347 -33.27 3.31 -4.46
CA HIS A 347 -32.81 2.54 -3.32
C HIS A 347 -32.46 3.48 -2.16
N PHE A 348 -32.68 3.06 -0.92
CA PHE A 348 -32.51 3.89 0.28
C PHE A 348 -31.94 3.09 1.46
N HIS A 349 -31.10 3.74 2.28
CA HIS A 349 -30.85 3.24 3.63
C HIS A 349 -32.15 3.27 4.45
N PRO A 350 -32.42 2.30 5.34
CA PRO A 350 -33.60 2.32 6.22
C PRO A 350 -33.76 3.60 7.07
N THR A 351 -32.65 4.31 7.35
CA THR A 351 -32.66 5.60 8.07
C THR A 351 -32.93 6.83 7.18
N CYS A 352 -32.77 6.67 5.85
CA CYS A 352 -32.96 7.71 4.84
C CYS A 352 -34.29 7.59 4.10
N ALA A 353 -34.92 6.41 4.06
CA ALA A 353 -36.28 6.25 3.58
C ALA A 353 -37.26 6.89 4.57
N ARG A 354 -37.68 8.13 4.28
CA ARG A 354 -38.60 8.91 5.13
C ARG A 354 -39.63 9.63 4.29
N CYS A 355 -40.86 9.65 4.75
CA CYS A 355 -41.94 10.33 4.06
C CYS A 355 -41.70 11.85 4.03
N THR A 356 -41.69 12.45 2.84
CA THR A 356 -41.48 13.89 2.64
C THR A 356 -42.60 14.78 3.19
N LYS A 357 -43.71 14.18 3.62
CA LYS A 357 -44.89 14.87 4.18
C LYS A 357 -44.96 14.82 5.72
N CYS A 358 -44.50 13.75 6.35
CA CYS A 358 -44.57 13.58 7.82
C CYS A 358 -43.24 13.27 8.53
N GLY A 359 -42.16 12.97 7.80
CA GLY A 359 -40.83 12.69 8.35
C GLY A 359 -40.63 11.28 8.93
N ASP A 360 -41.71 10.53 9.16
CA ASP A 360 -41.67 9.14 9.64
C ASP A 360 -40.88 8.24 8.67
N PRO A 361 -40.16 7.23 9.20
CA PRO A 361 -39.51 6.20 8.39
C PRO A 361 -40.52 5.15 7.90
N PHE A 362 -40.25 4.56 6.74
CA PHE A 362 -41.05 3.44 6.22
C PHE A 362 -40.66 2.10 6.87
N GLY A 363 -41.66 1.24 7.06
CA GLY A 363 -41.48 -0.16 7.49
C GLY A 363 -41.04 -1.10 6.37
N ASP A 364 -40.76 -2.35 6.76
CA ASP A 364 -40.43 -3.42 5.80
C ASP A 364 -41.66 -3.79 4.97
N GLY A 365 -41.60 -3.58 3.65
CA GLY A 365 -42.72 -3.85 2.75
C GLY A 365 -43.89 -2.86 2.87
N GLU A 366 -43.70 -1.72 3.55
CA GLU A 366 -44.70 -0.65 3.58
C GLU A 366 -44.79 0.04 2.21
N GLU A 367 -46.01 0.17 1.68
CA GLU A 367 -46.25 0.85 0.41
C GLU A 367 -45.84 2.33 0.48
N MET A 368 -45.21 2.81 -0.59
CA MET A 368 -44.82 4.21 -0.72
C MET A 368 -44.96 4.69 -2.16
N TYR A 369 -45.48 5.90 -2.31
CA TYR A 369 -45.47 6.62 -3.57
C TYR A 369 -44.11 7.29 -3.79
N LEU A 370 -43.70 7.40 -5.05
CA LEU A 370 -42.41 7.93 -5.48
C LEU A 370 -42.61 8.83 -6.70
N GLN A 371 -42.05 10.04 -6.66
CA GLN A 371 -42.06 10.98 -7.78
C GLN A 371 -40.87 11.94 -7.69
N GLY A 372 -40.03 12.01 -8.74
CA GLY A 372 -38.88 12.92 -8.78
C GLY A 372 -37.85 12.74 -7.65
N GLY A 373 -37.80 11.55 -7.02
CA GLY A 373 -36.98 11.26 -5.85
C GLY A 373 -37.63 11.59 -4.49
N ALA A 374 -38.78 12.29 -4.48
CA ALA A 374 -39.60 12.44 -3.28
C ALA A 374 -40.44 11.17 -3.04
N ILE A 375 -40.55 10.74 -1.79
CA ILE A 375 -41.34 9.56 -1.37
C ILE A 375 -42.34 9.90 -0.26
N TRP A 376 -43.53 9.31 -0.26
CA TRP A 376 -44.54 9.49 0.79
C TRP A 376 -45.44 8.26 0.98
N HIS A 377 -45.99 8.08 2.18
CA HIS A 377 -46.98 7.03 2.44
C HIS A 377 -48.30 7.33 1.70
N PRO A 378 -49.11 6.33 1.32
CA PRO A 378 -50.46 6.53 0.79
C PRO A 378 -51.37 7.34 1.72
N ARG A 379 -51.21 7.21 3.05
CA ARG A 379 -51.92 8.02 4.06
C ARG A 379 -51.53 9.51 4.09
N CYS A 380 -50.47 9.91 3.39
CA CYS A 380 -49.90 11.26 3.45
C CYS A 380 -50.18 12.13 2.20
N GLY A 381 -50.91 11.60 1.22
CA GLY A 381 -51.30 12.32 0.01
C GLY A 381 -51.68 11.37 -1.12
N PRO A 382 -52.37 11.87 -2.17
CA PRO A 382 -52.71 11.06 -3.34
C PRO A 382 -51.46 10.46 -4.00
N GLY A 383 -51.65 9.37 -4.75
CA GLY A 383 -50.61 8.82 -5.61
C GLY A 383 -50.19 9.79 -6.71
N PRO A 384 -49.01 9.58 -7.33
CA PRO A 384 -48.57 10.37 -8.46
C PRO A 384 -49.59 10.23 -9.60
N THR A 385 -50.09 11.37 -10.10
CA THR A 385 -50.95 11.39 -11.28
C THR A 385 -50.11 11.21 -12.55
N GLU A 386 -50.74 10.74 -13.62
CA GLU A 386 -50.10 10.44 -14.92
C GLU A 386 -49.27 11.60 -15.49
N ASN A 387 -49.64 12.85 -15.16
CA ASN A 387 -48.96 14.07 -15.59
C ASN A 387 -47.89 14.59 -14.62
N GLY A 388 -47.57 13.88 -13.54
CA GLY A 388 -46.40 14.19 -12.71
C GLY A 388 -46.46 15.53 -11.95
N THR A 389 -47.65 16.02 -11.58
CA THR A 389 -47.83 17.29 -10.85
C THR A 389 -48.16 17.02 -9.37
N VAL A 390 -47.28 17.44 -8.46
CA VAL A 390 -47.55 17.38 -7.01
C VAL A 390 -48.42 18.57 -6.60
N LEU A 391 -49.60 18.34 -6.04
CA LEU A 391 -50.37 19.41 -5.39
C LEU A 391 -49.66 19.85 -4.09
N ASN A 392 -49.46 21.15 -3.95
CA ASN A 392 -48.76 21.75 -2.81
C ASN A 392 -49.49 21.44 -1.50
N GLY A 393 -48.73 20.97 -0.50
CA GLY A 393 -49.16 21.07 0.90
C GLY A 393 -48.83 22.48 1.39
N SER A 394 -49.84 23.25 1.76
CA SER A 394 -49.63 24.60 2.30
C SER A 394 -48.78 24.55 3.57
N VAL A 395 -47.82 25.47 3.68
CA VAL A 395 -47.11 25.71 4.93
C VAL A 395 -48.08 26.35 5.91
N ASN A 396 -48.20 25.77 7.10
CA ASN A 396 -48.62 26.46 8.32
C ASN A 396 -47.92 25.75 9.49
N GLY A 397 -47.17 26.51 10.28
CA GLY A 397 -46.58 26.03 11.53
C GLY A 397 -47.25 26.70 12.72
N HIS A 398 -47.30 25.98 13.84
CA HIS A 398 -47.37 26.52 15.20
C HIS A 398 -46.75 25.52 16.17
#